data_AF-A0A843I618-F1
#
_entry.id   AF-A0A843I618-F1
#
_cell.length_a   1.000
_cell.length_b   1.000
_cell.length_c   1.000
_cell.angle_alpha   90.00
_cell.angle_beta   90.00
_cell.angle_gamma   90.00
#
_symmetry.space_group_name_H-M   'P 1'
#
loop_
_entity.id
_entity.type
_entity.pdbx_description
1 polymer ?
#
loop_
_entity_poly.entity_id
_entity_poly.type
_entity_poly.pdbx_seq_one_letter_code
_entity_poly.pdbx_strand_id
1 'polypeptide(L)'
;MQINVKGWKTVQTTARFTVKSNGRMVSIRCNQQSNSGDVGTEYTLGTLISGYRPQYTITVPLESIAGGGGNYGYIRCYANGGIKLKISRSTYSSSGGLTLYGTVEFGI
;
A
#
# COMPACT_ATOMS: atom_id res chain seq x y z
N MET A 1 10.70 -2.74 27.45
CA MET A 1 11.87 -2.23 26.71
C MET A 1 11.65 -2.56 25.24
N GLN A 2 11.28 -1.57 24.42
CA GLN A 2 10.86 -1.76 23.03
C GLN A 2 11.96 -1.24 22.12
N ILE A 3 12.52 -2.12 21.28
CA ILE A 3 13.66 -1.79 20.42
C ILE A 3 13.19 -0.86 19.30
N ASN A 4 13.48 0.42 19.44
CA ASN A 4 13.25 1.45 18.43
C ASN A 4 14.36 1.34 17.37
N VAL A 5 14.03 0.77 16.21
CA VAL A 5 14.88 0.87 15.02
C VAL A 5 14.75 2.32 14.53
N LYS A 6 15.79 3.12 14.78
CA LYS A 6 15.85 4.60 14.67
C LYS A 6 14.95 5.21 13.58
N GLY A 7 14.03 6.07 14.02
CA GLY A 7 13.49 7.19 13.22
C GLY A 7 12.04 7.06 12.76
N TRP A 8 11.57 5.85 12.42
CA TRP A 8 10.23 5.69 11.83
C TRP A 8 9.12 5.64 12.88
N LYS A 9 8.17 6.57 12.79
CA LYS A 9 6.96 6.63 13.63
C LYS A 9 5.72 6.37 12.78
N THR A 10 4.76 5.63 13.31
CA THR A 10 3.44 5.50 12.68
C THR A 10 2.68 6.82 12.82
N VAL A 11 2.21 7.36 11.70
CA VAL A 11 1.52 8.66 11.65
C VAL A 11 0.04 8.53 11.28
N GLN A 12 -0.33 7.43 10.62
CA GLN A 12 -1.71 7.12 10.28
C GLN A 12 -1.87 5.61 10.13
N THR A 13 -2.93 5.05 10.72
CA THR A 13 -3.31 3.64 10.53
C THR A 13 -4.80 3.58 10.23
N THR A 14 -5.15 2.82 9.20
CA THR A 14 -6.53 2.47 8.87
C THR A 14 -6.65 0.94 8.77
N ALA A 15 -7.85 0.43 8.54
CA ALA A 15 -8.06 -0.98 8.25
C ALA A 15 -7.38 -1.45 6.95
N ARG A 16 -6.99 -0.54 6.05
CA ARG A 16 -6.48 -0.86 4.70
C ARG A 16 -5.02 -0.49 4.48
N PHE A 17 -4.49 0.47 5.24
CA PHE A 17 -3.11 0.91 5.09
C PHE A 17 -2.50 1.47 6.39
N THR A 18 -1.18 1.46 6.46
CA THR A 18 -0.39 2.07 7.54
C THR A 18 0.65 3.00 6.93
N VAL A 19 0.78 4.19 7.51
CA VAL A 19 1.76 5.21 7.12
C VAL A 19 2.76 5.36 8.24
N LYS A 20 4.05 5.28 7.88
CA LYS A 20 5.16 5.59 8.77
C LYS A 20 5.97 6.75 8.19
N SER A 21 6.56 7.56 9.04
CA SER A 21 7.50 8.60 8.64
C SER A 21 8.67 8.71 9.59
N ASN A 22 9.83 9.08 9.06
CA ASN A 22 11.01 9.44 9.86
C ASN A 22 11.33 10.95 9.83
N GLY A 23 10.39 11.78 9.36
CA GLY A 23 10.56 13.22 9.22
C GLY A 23 11.27 13.67 7.94
N ARG A 24 11.82 12.74 7.15
CA ARG A 24 12.38 13.01 5.81
C ARG A 24 11.69 12.17 4.73
N MET A 25 11.29 10.97 5.08
CA MET A 25 10.63 10.03 4.18
C MET A 25 9.30 9.58 4.79
N VAL A 26 8.40 9.21 3.90
CA VAL A 26 7.09 8.61 4.20
C VAL A 26 7.07 7.24 3.55
N SER A 27 6.62 6.24 4.29
CA SER A 27 6.46 4.86 3.82
C SER A 27 5.01 4.45 4.07
N ILE A 28 4.29 4.11 3.00
CA ILE A 28 2.89 3.73 3.04
C ILE A 28 2.81 2.25 2.68
N ARG A 29 2.41 1.42 3.64
CA ARG A 29 2.12 0.01 3.40
C ARG A 29 0.62 -0.19 3.26
N CYS A 30 0.18 -0.63 2.09
CA CYS A 30 -1.19 -1.05 1.87
C CYS A 30 -1.28 -2.57 1.94
N ASN A 31 -2.38 -3.09 2.49
CA ASN A 31 -2.68 -4.52 2.46
C ASN A 31 -4.12 -4.71 1.97
N GLN A 32 -4.31 -5.58 0.98
CA GLN A 32 -5.63 -5.91 0.45
C GLN A 32 -5.73 -7.42 0.27
N GLN A 33 -6.75 -8.03 0.87
CA GLN A 33 -7.14 -9.40 0.55
C GLN A 33 -7.89 -9.40 -0.78
N SER A 34 -7.49 -10.27 -1.70
CA SER A 34 -8.03 -10.32 -3.05
C SER A 34 -8.32 -11.75 -3.49
N ASN A 35 -9.38 -11.91 -4.28
CA ASN A 35 -9.82 -13.16 -4.91
C ASN A 35 -9.80 -13.04 -6.44
N SER A 36 -10.05 -14.14 -7.15
CA SER A 36 -10.05 -14.19 -8.61
C SER A 36 -11.09 -13.27 -9.28
N GLY A 37 -12.20 -12.99 -8.61
CA GLY A 37 -13.23 -12.05 -9.09
C GLY A 37 -12.82 -10.58 -9.05
N ASP A 38 -11.68 -10.25 -8.42
CA ASP A 38 -11.24 -8.88 -8.23
C ASP A 38 -10.36 -8.37 -9.39
N VAL A 39 -10.09 -9.20 -10.40
CA VAL A 39 -9.30 -8.80 -11.57
C VAL A 39 -10.03 -7.69 -12.33
N GLY A 40 -9.34 -6.57 -12.53
CA GLY A 40 -9.89 -5.37 -13.15
C GLY A 40 -10.46 -4.37 -12.14
N THR A 41 -10.66 -4.78 -10.88
CA THR A 41 -11.21 -3.93 -9.82
C THR A 41 -10.19 -2.91 -9.34
N GLU A 42 -10.67 -1.69 -9.08
CA GLU A 42 -9.93 -0.61 -8.43
C GLU A 42 -10.56 -0.30 -7.06
N TYR A 43 -9.77 -0.45 -6.00
CA TYR A 43 -10.17 -0.15 -4.63
C TYR A 43 -9.68 1.23 -4.22
N THR A 44 -10.57 2.02 -3.62
CA THR A 44 -10.17 3.24 -2.92
C THR A 44 -9.84 2.87 -1.47
N LEU A 45 -8.57 3.03 -1.09
CA LEU A 45 -8.08 2.63 0.23
C LEU A 45 -8.24 3.74 1.29
N GLY A 46 -8.27 5.00 0.84
CA GLY A 46 -8.49 6.17 1.67
C GLY A 46 -7.63 7.36 1.25
N THR A 47 -7.38 8.27 2.18
CA THR A 47 -6.63 9.52 1.95
C THR A 47 -5.59 9.74 3.03
N LEU A 48 -4.41 10.23 2.64
CA LEU A 48 -3.35 10.65 3.53
C LEU A 48 -3.67 11.96 4.24
N ILE A 49 -3.29 12.03 5.51
CA ILE A 49 -3.24 13.27 6.27
C ILE A 49 -2.35 14.31 5.57
N SER A 50 -2.74 15.59 5.63
CA SER A 50 -2.23 16.65 4.75
C SER A 50 -0.71 16.81 4.74
N GLY A 51 -0.06 16.73 5.91
CA GLY A 51 1.39 16.87 6.05
C GLY A 51 2.24 15.71 5.51
N TYR A 52 1.61 14.66 4.99
CA TYR A 52 2.29 13.46 4.49
C TYR A 52 1.87 13.12 3.06
N ARG A 53 1.31 14.08 2.31
CA ARG A 53 0.92 13.90 0.91
C ARG A 53 2.15 14.04 0.01
N PRO A 54 2.28 13.23 -1.05
CA PRO A 54 3.39 13.38 -1.97
C PRO A 54 3.18 14.61 -2.86
N GLN A 55 4.28 15.19 -3.34
CA GLN A 55 4.23 16.31 -4.29
C GLN A 55 3.68 15.88 -5.66
N TYR A 56 3.90 14.62 -6.05
CA TYR A 56 3.49 14.05 -7.33
C TYR A 56 2.75 12.73 -7.12
N THR A 57 2.03 12.28 -8.14
CA THR A 57 1.40 10.96 -8.10
C THR A 57 2.46 9.87 -8.23
N ILE A 58 2.50 8.94 -7.28
CA ILE A 58 3.44 7.83 -7.23
C ILE A 58 2.68 6.53 -7.47
N THR A 59 3.20 5.67 -8.34
CA THR A 59 2.64 4.34 -8.60
C THR A 59 3.70 3.29 -8.37
N VAL A 60 3.38 2.25 -7.60
CA VAL A 60 4.27 1.12 -7.30
C VAL A 60 3.58 -0.20 -7.63
N PRO A 61 4.34 -1.23 -8.03
CA PRO A 61 3.76 -2.56 -8.28
C PRO A 61 3.16 -3.14 -7.00
N LEU A 62 2.18 -4.03 -7.19
CA LEU A 62 1.54 -4.75 -6.11
C LEU A 62 2.07 -6.18 -6.09
N GLU A 63 2.52 -6.64 -4.93
CA GLU A 63 3.15 -7.95 -4.75
C GLU A 63 2.33 -8.84 -3.81
N SER A 64 2.56 -10.16 -3.85
CA SER A 64 1.92 -11.12 -2.94
C SER A 64 2.84 -11.45 -1.77
N ILE A 65 2.31 -11.43 -0.53
CA ILE A 65 3.06 -11.82 0.67
C ILE A 65 3.43 -13.32 0.62
N ALA A 66 2.60 -14.14 -0.04
CA ALA A 66 2.71 -15.60 0.00
C ALA A 66 3.78 -16.20 -0.93
N GLY A 67 4.70 -15.40 -1.46
CA GLY A 67 5.77 -15.90 -2.32
C GLY A 67 5.25 -16.42 -3.66
N GLY A 68 4.74 -15.51 -4.48
CA GLY A 68 4.48 -15.75 -5.90
C GLY A 68 5.06 -14.58 -6.67
N GLY A 69 6.17 -14.79 -7.36
CA GLY A 69 6.79 -13.72 -8.16
C GLY A 69 5.79 -13.13 -9.16
N GLY A 70 5.81 -11.80 -9.28
CA GLY A 70 5.09 -11.08 -10.32
C GLY A 70 4.20 -9.97 -9.80
N ASN A 71 3.94 -9.02 -10.69
CA ASN A 71 3.09 -7.88 -10.40
C ASN A 71 1.60 -8.28 -10.47
N TYR A 72 0.87 -8.08 -9.36
CA TYR A 72 -0.56 -8.32 -9.26
C TYR A 72 -1.41 -7.09 -9.61
N GLY A 73 -0.77 -5.94 -9.87
CA GLY A 73 -1.44 -4.70 -10.27
C GLY A 73 -0.64 -3.46 -9.89
N TYR A 74 -1.22 -2.54 -9.15
CA TYR A 74 -0.47 -1.41 -8.61
C TYR A 74 -1.15 -0.77 -7.40
N ILE A 75 -0.36 -0.07 -6.60
CA ILE A 75 -0.84 0.97 -5.68
C ILE A 75 -0.49 2.32 -6.28
N ARG A 76 -1.44 3.24 -6.24
CA ARG A 76 -1.26 4.62 -6.65
C ARG A 76 -1.60 5.56 -5.50
N CYS A 77 -0.64 6.42 -5.16
CA CYS A 77 -0.83 7.52 -4.24
C CYS A 77 -0.83 8.83 -5.04
N TYR A 78 -1.94 9.54 -5.03
CA TYR A 78 -2.11 10.80 -5.76
C TYR A 78 -1.56 11.98 -4.95
N ALA A 79 -1.20 13.07 -5.64
CA ALA A 79 -0.71 14.30 -4.98
C ALA A 79 -1.73 14.93 -4.01
N ASN A 80 -3.03 14.70 -4.22
CA ASN A 80 -4.07 15.12 -3.28
C ASN A 80 -4.16 14.23 -2.02
N GLY A 81 -3.29 13.22 -1.90
CA GLY A 81 -3.24 12.26 -0.80
C GLY A 81 -4.13 11.02 -0.99
N GLY A 82 -4.95 10.96 -2.05
CA GLY A 82 -5.78 9.79 -2.31
C GLY A 82 -4.93 8.54 -2.56
N ILE A 83 -5.37 7.39 -2.05
CA ILE A 83 -4.68 6.11 -2.23
C ILE A 83 -5.65 5.12 -2.88
N LYS A 84 -5.21 4.55 -3.99
CA LYS A 84 -5.95 3.52 -4.71
C LYS A 84 -5.08 2.31 -4.99
N LEU A 85 -5.72 1.17 -5.14
CA LEU A 85 -5.09 -0.09 -5.51
C LEU A 85 -5.88 -0.70 -6.67
N LYS A 86 -5.20 -1.09 -7.75
CA LYS A 86 -5.79 -1.82 -8.86
C LYS A 86 -5.26 -3.24 -8.88
N ILE A 87 -6.14 -4.20 -9.11
CA ILE A 87 -5.79 -5.62 -9.26
C ILE A 87 -5.88 -5.96 -10.74
N SER A 88 -4.78 -6.46 -11.29
CA SER A 88 -4.64 -6.75 -12.73
C SER A 88 -4.34 -8.22 -13.02
N ARG A 89 -4.11 -9.03 -11.98
CA ARG A 89 -3.84 -10.47 -12.10
C ARG A 89 -4.68 -11.24 -11.10
N SER A 90 -5.17 -12.40 -11.52
CA SER A 90 -5.96 -13.28 -10.66
C SER A 90 -5.17 -13.69 -9.42
N THR A 91 -5.79 -13.51 -8.27
CA THR A 91 -5.32 -13.98 -6.97
C THR A 91 -6.14 -15.18 -6.55
N TYR A 92 -5.83 -16.35 -7.09
CA TYR A 92 -6.43 -17.61 -6.65
C TYR A 92 -5.54 -18.23 -5.57
N SER A 93 -6.12 -18.45 -4.39
CA SER A 93 -5.65 -19.47 -3.46
C SER A 93 -6.87 -20.31 -3.07
N SER A 94 -6.68 -21.62 -2.94
CA SER A 94 -7.70 -22.57 -2.47
C SER A 94 -8.18 -22.30 -1.04
N SER A 95 -7.59 -21.31 -0.35
CA SER A 95 -7.79 -20.98 1.05
C SER A 95 -8.37 -19.57 1.32
N GLY A 96 -8.93 -18.89 0.30
CA GLY A 96 -9.73 -17.67 0.53
C GLY A 96 -9.05 -16.33 0.19
N GLY A 97 -8.17 -16.34 -0.82
CA GLY A 97 -7.58 -15.13 -1.39
C GLY A 97 -6.10 -14.95 -1.08
N LEU A 98 -5.47 -13.98 -1.74
CA LEU A 98 -4.09 -13.57 -1.48
C LEU A 98 -4.09 -12.19 -0.82
N THR A 99 -3.28 -12.05 0.23
CA THR A 99 -2.95 -10.73 0.76
C THR A 99 -1.89 -10.10 -0.13
N LEU A 100 -2.32 -9.07 -0.85
CA LEU A 100 -1.46 -8.25 -1.68
C LEU A 100 -0.95 -7.05 -0.88
N TYR A 101 0.31 -6.69 -1.10
CA TYR A 101 0.95 -5.55 -0.47
C TYR A 101 1.77 -4.75 -1.46
N GLY A 102 2.01 -3.50 -1.11
CA GLY A 102 3.07 -2.72 -1.71
C GLY A 102 3.38 -1.52 -0.83
N THR A 103 4.59 -1.01 -1.02
CA THR A 103 5.13 0.08 -0.20
C THR A 103 5.41 1.26 -1.11
N VAL A 104 4.78 2.39 -0.83
CA VAL A 104 5.09 3.67 -1.49
C VAL A 104 6.03 4.45 -0.59
N GLU A 105 7.22 4.77 -1.08
CA GLU A 105 8.22 5.55 -0.34
C GLU A 105 8.55 6.85 -1.08
N PHE A 106 8.52 7.99 -0.37
CA PHE A 106 8.87 9.30 -0.93
C PHE A 106 9.38 10.27 0.13
N GLY A 107 10.10 11.29 -0.32
CA GLY A 107 10.55 12.39 0.51
C GLY A 107 9.47 13.46 0.73
N ILE A 108 9.53 14.12 1.89
CA ILE A 108 8.76 15.32 2.25
C ILE A 108 9.67 16.55 2.38
#